data_AF-A0A4V6LEJ3-F1
#
_entry.id   AF-A0A4V6LEJ3-F1
#
_cell.length_a   1.000
_cell.length_b   1.000
_cell.length_c   1.000
_cell.angle_alpha   90.00
_cell.angle_beta   90.00
_cell.angle_gamma   90.00
#
_symmetry.space_group_name_H-M   'P 1'
#
loop_
_entity.id
_entity.type
_entity.pdbx_description
1 polymer ?
#
loop_
_entity_poly.entity_id
_entity_poly.type
_entity_poly.pdbx_seq_one_letter_code
_entity_poly.pdbx_strand_id
1 'polypeptide(L)'
;MLLGLGEGLFETQLTAQNYLDFVFQTTIPLAFIFELPVIIAFLTSIGLIGPGLLVTYRRYAYFILLVLAVILTPADFISDLAMTIPLISLYELSIVISKRIIKKKMKGEKNGDLT
;
A
#
# COMPACT_ATOMS: atom_id res chain seq x y z
N MET A 1 42.77 17.67 21.91
CA MET A 1 41.55 18.51 21.82
C MET A 1 40.75 18.31 20.52
N LEU A 2 41.34 17.71 19.46
CA LEU A 2 40.60 17.40 18.21
C LEU A 2 39.90 16.03 18.20
N LEU A 3 40.31 15.10 19.09
CA LEU A 3 39.68 13.77 19.19
C LEU A 3 38.20 13.84 19.63
N GLY A 4 37.88 14.71 20.60
CA GLY A 4 36.49 14.90 21.08
C GLY A 4 35.58 15.67 20.12
N LEU A 5 36.13 16.33 19.10
CA LEU A 5 35.37 17.02 18.05
C LEU A 5 34.97 16.04 16.92
N GLY A 6 35.76 14.98 16.72
CA GLY A 6 35.44 13.88 15.82
C GLY A 6 34.37 12.94 16.39
N GLU A 7 34.45 12.57 17.66
CA GLU A 7 33.51 11.62 18.28
C GLU A 7 32.05 12.06 18.17
N GLY A 8 31.74 13.33 18.42
CA GLY A 8 30.38 13.86 18.25
C GLY A 8 29.89 13.86 16.80
N LEU A 9 30.78 14.08 15.82
CA LEU A 9 30.43 14.04 14.39
C LEU A 9 30.25 12.61 13.88
N PHE A 10 31.06 11.65 14.36
CA PHE A 10 30.89 10.23 14.05
C PHE A 10 29.62 9.66 14.68
N GLU A 11 29.32 9.98 15.94
CA GLU A 11 28.05 9.61 16.59
C GLU A 11 26.85 10.22 15.87
N THR A 12 26.93 11.49 15.44
CA THR A 12 25.84 12.14 14.69
C THR A 12 25.67 11.56 13.29
N GLN A 13 26.77 11.25 12.59
CA GLN A 13 26.73 10.59 11.28
C GLN A 13 26.20 9.16 11.40
N LEU A 14 26.63 8.38 12.41
CA LEU A 14 26.11 7.04 12.68
C LEU A 14 24.63 7.10 13.06
N THR A 15 24.21 8.06 13.88
CA THR A 15 22.80 8.25 14.25
C THR A 15 21.96 8.67 13.04
N ALA A 16 22.48 9.55 12.18
CA ALA A 16 21.82 9.93 10.93
C ALA A 16 21.70 8.74 9.97
N GLN A 17 22.75 7.93 9.82
CA GLN A 17 22.74 6.72 9.02
C GLN A 17 21.70 5.72 9.53
N ASN A 18 21.71 5.45 10.84
CA ASN A 18 20.74 4.55 11.49
C ASN A 18 19.30 5.05 11.36
N TYR A 19 19.08 6.37 11.46
CA TYR A 19 17.77 6.97 11.25
C TYR A 19 17.31 6.82 9.79
N LEU A 20 18.19 7.08 8.82
CA LEU A 20 17.88 6.87 7.41
C LEU A 20 17.59 5.40 7.12
N ASP A 21 18.39 4.47 7.66
CA ASP A 21 18.18 3.03 7.51
C ASP A 21 16.83 2.59 8.11
N PHE A 22 16.46 3.11 9.28
CA PHE A 22 15.13 2.89 9.87
C PHE A 22 14.00 3.45 9.00
N VAL A 23 14.15 4.68 8.49
CA VAL A 23 13.17 5.31 7.60
C VAL A 23 13.04 4.51 6.31
N PHE A 24 14.13 4.05 5.69
CA PHE A 24 14.08 3.20 4.51
C PHE A 24 13.43 1.85 4.80
N GLN A 25 13.79 1.21 5.91
CA GLN A 25 13.26 -0.10 6.30
C GLN A 25 11.74 -0.07 6.55
N THR A 26 11.19 1.07 7.01
CA THR A 26 9.75 1.27 7.17
C THR A 26 9.07 1.78 5.88
N THR A 27 9.72 2.66 5.13
CA THR A 27 9.18 3.26 3.90
C THR A 27 9.03 2.25 2.77
N ILE A 28 9.98 1.33 2.59
CA ILE A 28 9.95 0.33 1.51
C ILE A 28 8.69 -0.56 1.58
N PRO A 29 8.40 -1.26 2.70
CA PRO A 29 7.17 -2.04 2.83
C PRO A 29 5.91 -1.18 2.74
N LEU A 30 5.93 0.05 3.27
CA LEU A 30 4.81 0.98 3.13
C LEU A 30 4.55 1.33 1.66
N ALA A 31 5.58 1.66 0.89
CA ALA A 31 5.47 1.97 -0.54
C ALA A 31 4.90 0.77 -1.33
N PHE A 32 5.35 -0.44 -1.02
CA PHE A 32 4.84 -1.66 -1.64
C PHE A 32 3.33 -1.86 -1.41
N ILE A 33 2.84 -1.54 -0.22
CA ILE A 33 1.40 -1.57 0.09
C ILE A 33 0.63 -0.52 -0.70
N PHE A 34 1.17 0.70 -0.81
CA PHE A 34 0.58 1.76 -1.61
C PHE A 34 0.59 1.47 -3.12
N GLU A 35 1.37 0.48 -3.57
CA GLU A 35 1.39 0.06 -4.97
C GLU A 35 0.29 -0.98 -5.30
N LEU A 36 -0.16 -1.76 -4.31
CA LEU A 36 -1.31 -2.68 -4.45
C LEU A 36 -2.56 -2.07 -5.11
N PRO A 37 -3.07 -0.88 -4.75
CA PRO A 37 -4.21 -0.25 -5.41
C PRO A 37 -3.99 -0.03 -6.91
N VAL A 38 -2.79 0.38 -7.31
CA VAL A 38 -2.41 0.64 -8.70
C VAL A 38 -2.34 -0.67 -9.47
N ILE A 39 -1.71 -1.70 -8.90
CA ILE A 39 -1.63 -3.04 -9.48
C ILE A 39 -3.03 -3.61 -9.70
N ILE A 40 -3.91 -3.53 -8.70
CA ILE A 40 -5.30 -4.00 -8.79
C ILE A 40 -6.06 -3.26 -9.91
N ALA A 41 -5.90 -1.94 -10.01
CA ALA A 41 -6.53 -1.14 -11.05
C ALA A 41 -6.00 -1.53 -12.45
N PHE A 42 -4.70 -1.75 -12.58
CA PHE A 42 -4.06 -2.20 -13.80
C PHE A 42 -4.54 -3.58 -14.24
N LEU A 43 -4.54 -4.56 -13.32
CA LEU A 43 -5.04 -5.92 -13.58
C LEU A 43 -6.53 -5.94 -13.92
N THR A 44 -7.32 -5.03 -13.34
CA THR A 44 -8.73 -4.84 -13.73
C THR A 44 -8.83 -4.28 -15.14
N SER A 45 -8.00 -3.29 -15.49
CA SER A 45 -8.04 -2.64 -16.81
C SER A 45 -7.80 -3.61 -17.96
N ILE A 46 -6.87 -4.56 -17.78
CA ILE A 46 -6.60 -5.63 -18.76
C ILE A 46 -7.65 -6.75 -18.74
N GLY A 47 -8.58 -6.76 -17.76
CA GLY A 47 -9.67 -7.73 -17.66
C GLY A 47 -9.33 -9.03 -16.92
N LEU A 48 -8.16 -9.12 -16.27
CA LEU A 48 -7.71 -10.32 -15.55
C LEU A 48 -8.47 -10.51 -14.23
N ILE A 49 -8.82 -9.40 -13.57
CA ILE A 49 -9.55 -9.39 -12.30
C ILE A 49 -10.80 -8.52 -12.42
N GLY A 50 -11.97 -9.11 -12.18
CA GLY A 50 -13.22 -8.37 -12.10
C GLY A 50 -13.48 -7.78 -10.70
N PRO A 51 -14.19 -6.64 -10.58
CA PRO A 51 -14.55 -6.05 -9.29
C PRO A 51 -15.39 -7.00 -8.43
N GLY A 52 -16.10 -7.96 -9.03
CA GLY A 52 -16.80 -9.02 -8.31
C GLY A 52 -15.85 -9.97 -7.56
N LEU A 53 -14.70 -10.33 -8.16
CA LEU A 53 -13.70 -11.15 -7.50
C LEU A 53 -13.06 -10.40 -6.33
N LEU A 54 -12.72 -9.12 -6.51
CA LEU A 54 -12.21 -8.28 -5.42
C LEU A 54 -13.17 -8.21 -4.22
N VAL A 55 -14.49 -8.18 -4.46
CA VAL A 55 -15.48 -8.20 -3.38
C VAL A 55 -15.53 -9.56 -2.68
N THR A 56 -15.42 -10.68 -3.41
CA THR A 56 -15.37 -12.03 -2.82
C THR A 56 -14.10 -12.26 -1.99
N TYR A 57 -12.97 -11.69 -2.41
CA TYR A 57 -11.68 -11.84 -1.73
C TYR A 57 -11.42 -10.84 -0.59
N ARG A 58 -12.42 -10.03 -0.19
CA ARG A 58 -12.29 -9.04 0.91
C ARG A 58 -11.65 -9.62 2.18
N ARG A 59 -12.05 -10.82 2.62
CA ARG A 59 -11.48 -11.44 3.84
C ARG A 59 -9.98 -11.73 3.72
N TYR A 60 -9.51 -12.09 2.52
CA TYR A 60 -8.10 -12.38 2.28
C TYR A 60 -7.28 -11.09 2.22
N ALA A 61 -7.82 -10.05 1.59
CA ALA A 61 -7.20 -8.73 1.57
C ALA A 61 -7.03 -8.15 2.98
N TYR A 62 -8.07 -8.23 3.83
CA TYR A 62 -7.97 -7.78 5.22
C TYR A 62 -6.94 -8.57 6.03
N PHE A 63 -6.86 -9.90 5.82
CA PHE A 63 -5.87 -10.72 6.50
C PHE A 63 -4.44 -10.37 6.08
N ILE A 64 -4.19 -10.17 4.77
CA ILE A 64 -2.88 -9.78 4.25
C ILE A 64 -2.48 -8.39 4.75
N LEU A 65 -3.40 -7.42 4.75
CA LEU A 65 -3.14 -6.08 5.26
C LEU A 65 -2.84 -6.08 6.76
N LEU A 66 -3.54 -6.92 7.53
CA LEU A 66 -3.29 -7.09 8.96
C LEU A 66 -1.91 -7.72 9.23
N VAL A 67 -1.53 -8.75 8.48
CA VAL A 67 -0.17 -9.34 8.57
C VAL A 67 0.89 -8.31 8.20
N LEU A 68 0.67 -7.52 7.15
CA LEU A 68 1.60 -6.46 6.74
C LEU A 68 1.71 -5.36 7.79
N ALA A 69 0.61 -4.95 8.42
CA ALA A 69 0.61 -3.98 9.51
C ALA A 69 1.46 -4.48 10.69
N VAL A 70 1.25 -5.74 11.13
CA VAL A 70 2.01 -6.33 12.25
C VAL A 70 3.51 -6.46 11.94
N ILE A 71 3.88 -6.69 10.68
CA ILE A 71 5.30 -6.71 10.26
C ILE A 71 5.91 -5.30 10.28
N LEU A 72 5.13 -4.27 9.92
CA LEU A 72 5.57 -2.87 9.85
C LEU A 72 5.68 -2.21 11.23
N THR A 73 4.71 -2.46 12.11
CA THR A 73 4.63 -1.90 13.46
C THR A 73 4.63 -3.01 14.50
N PRO A 74 5.73 -3.80 14.61
CA PRO A 74 5.79 -4.96 15.51
C PRO A 74 5.71 -4.62 17.02
N ALA A 75 5.46 -3.35 17.38
CA ALA A 75 5.48 -2.86 18.75
C ALA A 75 4.09 -2.79 19.42
N ASP A 76 2.98 -2.57 18.69
CA ASP A 76 1.69 -2.24 19.32
C ASP A 76 0.42 -2.62 18.54
N PHE A 77 -0.36 -3.58 19.07
CA PHE A 77 -1.65 -4.01 18.51
C PHE A 77 -2.70 -2.89 18.38
N ILE A 78 -2.72 -1.92 19.31
CA ILE A 78 -3.66 -0.79 19.26
C ILE A 78 -3.30 0.15 18.11
N SER A 79 -2.02 0.45 17.95
CA SER A 79 -1.49 1.26 16.84
C SER A 79 -1.68 0.55 15.49
N ASP A 80 -1.54 -0.78 15.45
CA ASP A 80 -1.82 -1.59 14.27
C ASP A 80 -3.30 -1.51 13.85
N LEU A 81 -4.22 -1.53 14.81
CA LEU A 81 -5.65 -1.35 14.52
C LEU A 81 -5.92 0.03 13.91
N ALA A 82 -5.26 1.07 14.44
CA ALA A 82 -5.36 2.43 13.91
C ALA A 82 -4.78 2.54 12.48
N MET A 83 -3.67 1.86 12.17
CA MET A 83 -3.10 1.76 10.82
C MET A 83 -3.94 0.89 9.87
N THR A 84 -4.67 -0.09 10.38
CA THR A 84 -5.53 -0.95 9.56
C THR A 84 -6.66 -0.15 8.90
N ILE A 85 -7.15 0.92 9.54
CA ILE A 85 -8.20 1.80 8.99
C ILE A 85 -7.78 2.45 7.64
N PRO A 86 -6.64 3.17 7.54
CA PRO A 86 -6.20 3.73 6.27
C PRO A 86 -5.84 2.65 5.24
N LEU A 87 -5.32 1.49 5.66
CA LEU A 87 -5.05 0.35 4.78
C LEU A 87 -6.33 -0.21 4.13
N ILE A 88 -7.37 -0.40 4.93
CA ILE A 88 -8.70 -0.81 4.45
C ILE A 88 -9.27 0.24 3.48
N SER A 89 -9.13 1.53 3.83
CA SER A 89 -9.60 2.63 2.99
C SER A 89 -8.92 2.66 1.63
N LEU A 90 -7.61 2.40 1.58
CA LEU A 90 -6.85 2.24 0.32
C LEU A 90 -7.39 1.09 -0.53
N TYR A 91 -7.65 -0.06 0.07
CA TYR A 91 -8.21 -1.20 -0.63
C TYR A 91 -9.61 -0.91 -1.18
N GLU A 92 -10.45 -0.23 -0.42
CA GLU A 92 -11.79 0.16 -0.86
C GLU A 92 -11.74 1.16 -2.03
N LEU A 93 -10.80 2.11 -2.00
CA LEU A 93 -10.55 3.03 -3.10
C LEU A 93 -10.14 2.28 -4.39
N SER A 94 -9.33 1.23 -4.25
CA SER A 94 -8.92 0.34 -5.36
C SER A 94 -10.13 -0.31 -6.03
N ILE A 95 -11.07 -0.82 -5.23
CA ILE A 95 -12.31 -1.44 -5.72
C ILE A 95 -13.16 -0.40 -6.44
N VAL A 96 -13.30 0.81 -5.91
CA VAL A 96 -14.09 1.89 -6.52
C VAL A 96 -13.52 2.27 -7.89
N ILE A 97 -12.20 2.41 -8.00
CA ILE A 97 -11.51 2.70 -9.27
C ILE A 97 -11.73 1.57 -10.27
N SER A 98 -11.50 0.32 -9.85
CA SER A 98 -11.75 -0.89 -10.64
C SER A 98 -13.19 -0.94 -11.19
N LYS A 99 -14.18 -0.65 -10.34
CA LYS A 99 -15.60 -0.60 -10.72
C LYS A 99 -15.88 0.50 -11.75
N ARG A 100 -15.24 1.66 -11.65
CA ARG A 100 -15.37 2.76 -12.64
C ARG A 100 -14.77 2.37 -14.00
N ILE A 101 -13.62 1.71 -14.01
CA ILE A 101 -12.94 1.25 -15.24
C ILE A 101 -13.83 0.27 -16.00
N ILE A 102 -14.36 -0.76 -15.34
CA ILE A 102 -15.25 -1.75 -15.96
C ILE A 102 -16.54 -1.10 -16.46
N LYS A 103 -17.16 -0.21 -15.66
CA LYS A 103 -18.38 0.50 -16.08
C LYS A 103 -18.16 1.37 -17.33
N LYS A 104 -16.96 1.94 -17.49
CA LYS A 104 -16.59 2.71 -18.69
C LYS A 104 -16.43 1.78 -19.90
N LYS A 105 -15.81 0.60 -19.73
CA LYS A 105 -15.64 -0.40 -20.79
C LYS A 105 -16.98 -0.93 -21.31
N MET A 106 -17.90 -1.31 -20.40
CA MET A 106 -19.26 -1.78 -20.75
C MET A 106 -20.13 -0.70 -21.42
N LYS A 107 -19.89 0.58 -21.15
CA LYS A 107 -20.58 1.69 -21.84
C LYS A 107 -20.06 1.93 -23.26
N GLY A 108 -18.79 1.60 -23.53
CA GLY A 108 -18.20 1.70 -24.86
C GLY A 108 -18.74 0.63 -25.82
N GLU A 109 -18.88 -0.61 -25.35
CA GLU A 109 -19.43 -1.71 -26.17
C GLU A 109 -20.90 -1.51 -26.54
N LYS A 110 -21.72 -0.90 -25.66
CA LYS A 110 -23.14 -0.62 -25.98
C LYS A 110 -23.36 0.46 -27.06
N ASN A 111 -22.35 1.25 -27.40
CA ASN A 111 -22.47 2.34 -28.36
C ASN A 111 -21.87 2.01 -29.75
N GLY A 112 -21.25 0.84 -29.90
CA GLY A 112 -20.72 0.33 -31.16
C GLY A 112 -21.65 -0.66 -31.89
N ASP A 113 -22.73 -1.09 -31.24
CA ASP A 113 -23.70 -2.06 -31.78
C ASP A 113 -24.97 -1.38 -32.33
N LEU A 114 -24.96 -0.04 -32.44
CA LEU A 114 -26.08 0.80 -32.92
C LEU A 114 -25.75 1.58 -34.21
N THR A 115 -24.66 1.23 -34.90
CA THR A 115 -24.30 1.78 -36.22
C THR A 115 -24.06 0.67 -37.22
#